data_AF-A0A7S3HCP0-F1
#
_entry.id   AF-A0A7S3HCP0-F1
#
_cell.length_a   1.000
_cell.length_b   1.000
_cell.length_c   1.000
_cell.angle_alpha   90.00
_cell.angle_beta   90.00
_cell.angle_gamma   90.00
#
_symmetry.space_group_name_H-M   'P 1'
#
loop_
_entity.id
_entity.type
_entity.pdbx_description
1 polymer ?
#
loop_
_entity_poly.entity_id
_entity_poly.type
_entity_poly.pdbx_seq_one_letter_code
_entity_poly.pdbx_strand_id
1 'polypeptide(L)'
;PKFPLYAGTTGGYMSKNTKERHAITWTAKEEAEIELPTGAWAIMNKGENLCYFRRKEQCICVGKKLRQMKIDNYKIYRIAKDGVVTFMHPADGVFPDKVNKGRIQVNGRPFTIGQNVCQAELKYTKYHMKVYEADPLTTLFVKARVRAFQDIENLFPLPNLTFDSKSV
;
A
#
# COMPACT_ATOMS: atom_id res chain seq x y z
N PRO A 1 12.98 -5.53 27.44
CA PRO A 1 11.84 -4.62 27.14
C PRO A 1 10.99 -4.25 28.37
N LYS A 2 10.88 -2.94 28.68
CA LYS A 2 9.99 -2.39 29.72
C LYS A 2 8.83 -1.62 29.10
N PHE A 3 7.70 -1.55 29.80
CA PHE A 3 6.60 -0.67 29.39
C PHE A 3 6.92 0.78 29.78
N PRO A 4 6.68 1.76 28.89
CA PRO A 4 6.72 3.18 29.24
C PRO A 4 5.82 3.46 30.45
N LEU A 5 6.26 4.37 31.32
CA LEU A 5 5.47 4.81 32.47
C LEU A 5 4.29 5.62 31.98
N TYR A 6 3.09 5.14 32.33
CA TYR A 6 1.86 5.69 31.81
C TYR A 6 0.69 5.45 32.77
N ALA A 7 -0.09 6.50 33.07
CA ALA A 7 -1.18 6.47 34.04
C ALA A 7 -2.48 5.79 33.53
N GLY A 8 -2.52 5.32 32.28
CA GLY A 8 -3.70 4.71 31.67
C GLY A 8 -4.63 5.71 30.97
N THR A 9 -5.32 5.26 29.91
CA THR A 9 -6.39 6.00 29.20
C THR A 9 -7.49 5.04 28.81
N THR A 10 -8.68 5.60 28.66
CA THR A 10 -9.86 4.98 28.06
C THR A 10 -9.69 4.69 26.55
N GLY A 11 -8.76 5.38 25.87
CA GLY A 11 -8.45 5.18 24.45
C GLY A 11 -7.55 3.97 24.13
N GLY A 12 -7.17 3.21 25.16
CA GLY A 12 -6.26 2.07 25.05
C GLY A 12 -6.86 0.84 24.35
N TYR A 13 -6.16 -0.28 24.45
CA TYR A 13 -6.64 -1.54 23.90
C TYR A 13 -7.91 -2.02 24.64
N MET A 14 -9.05 -2.02 23.94
CA MET A 14 -10.31 -2.55 24.47
C MET A 14 -10.40 -4.06 24.18
N SER A 15 -10.61 -4.87 25.22
CA SER A 15 -10.62 -6.34 25.13
C SER A 15 -11.80 -6.94 24.37
N LYS A 16 -12.82 -6.15 24.01
CA LYS A 16 -14.12 -6.66 23.54
C LYS A 16 -14.13 -7.21 22.11
N ASN A 17 -12.98 -7.37 21.45
CA ASN A 17 -12.96 -8.12 20.20
C ASN A 17 -11.62 -8.80 19.96
N THR A 18 -11.71 -10.09 19.73
CA THR A 18 -10.68 -11.12 19.54
C THR A 18 -9.66 -10.80 18.44
N LYS A 19 -9.65 -9.61 17.82
CA LYS A 19 -8.79 -9.27 16.67
C LYS A 19 -7.33 -9.04 17.09
N GLU A 20 -6.46 -9.24 16.10
CA GLU A 20 -5.01 -9.03 16.16
C GLU A 20 -4.60 -7.79 16.97
N ARG A 21 -3.46 -7.91 17.66
CA ARG A 21 -2.81 -6.83 18.39
C ARG A 21 -1.55 -6.42 17.66
N HIS A 22 -1.12 -5.19 17.86
CA HIS A 22 0.14 -4.72 17.33
C HIS A 22 1.06 -4.34 18.48
N ALA A 23 2.32 -4.71 18.39
CA ALA A 23 3.34 -4.33 19.35
C ALA A 23 4.38 -3.48 18.64
N ILE A 24 4.89 -2.47 19.32
CA ILE A 24 6.04 -1.69 18.87
C ILE A 24 7.14 -1.74 19.92
N THR A 25 8.36 -2.00 19.48
CA THR A 25 9.56 -1.98 20.32
C THR A 25 10.54 -0.96 19.78
N TRP A 26 11.21 -0.22 20.66
CA TRP A 26 12.28 0.71 20.29
C TRP A 26 13.30 0.79 21.41
N THR A 27 14.51 1.26 21.12
CA THR A 27 15.54 1.46 22.14
C THR A 27 15.88 2.94 22.25
N ALA A 28 15.64 3.52 23.44
CA ALA A 28 15.90 4.92 23.75
C ALA A 28 17.22 5.06 24.53
N LYS A 29 17.98 6.12 24.25
CA LYS A 29 19.23 6.43 24.97
C LYS A 29 18.99 7.09 26.34
N GLU A 30 17.89 7.81 26.45
CA GLU A 30 17.50 8.64 27.60
C GLU A 30 16.01 8.47 27.85
N GLU A 31 15.56 8.88 29.03
CA GLU A 31 14.14 8.97 29.36
C GLU A 31 13.56 10.22 28.73
N ALA A 32 12.43 10.07 28.03
CA ALA A 32 11.79 11.15 27.31
C ALA A 32 10.27 11.00 27.31
N GLU A 33 9.58 12.12 27.32
CA GLU A 33 8.13 12.17 27.22
C GLU A 33 7.69 12.00 25.76
N ILE A 34 6.73 11.10 25.53
CA ILE A 34 6.14 10.86 24.23
C ILE A 34 4.62 10.93 24.30
N GLU A 35 4.05 11.62 23.33
CA GLU A 35 2.62 11.63 23.09
C GLU A 35 2.20 10.31 22.43
N LEU A 36 1.32 9.57 23.10
CA LEU A 36 0.67 8.39 22.58
C LEU A 36 -0.48 8.78 21.63
N PRO A 37 -0.71 8.01 20.55
CA PRO A 37 -1.79 8.25 19.59
C PRO A 37 -3.19 8.08 20.18
N THR A 38 -3.29 7.58 21.42
CA THR A 38 -4.52 7.44 22.20
C THR A 38 -4.85 8.69 23.02
N GLY A 39 -4.18 9.82 22.75
CA GLY A 39 -4.44 11.11 23.39
C GLY A 39 -3.90 11.20 24.81
N ALA A 40 -2.71 10.67 25.06
CA ALA A 40 -2.10 10.68 26.38
C ALA A 40 -0.58 10.82 26.32
N TRP A 41 0.05 11.16 27.43
CA TRP A 41 1.51 11.28 27.55
C TRP A 41 2.07 10.07 28.29
N ALA A 42 3.17 9.52 27.79
CA ALA A 42 3.90 8.45 28.43
C ALA A 42 5.38 8.81 28.53
N ILE A 43 6.04 8.39 29.60
CA ILE A 43 7.48 8.55 29.77
C ILE A 43 8.15 7.25 29.33
N MET A 44 8.97 7.30 28.28
CA MET A 44 9.72 6.13 27.84
C MET A 44 10.93 5.91 28.75
N ASN A 45 11.25 4.64 29.02
CA ASN A 45 12.41 4.30 29.86
C ASN A 45 13.70 4.35 29.04
N LYS A 46 14.83 4.58 29.72
CA LYS A 46 16.14 4.34 29.12
C LYS A 46 16.32 2.86 28.77
N GLY A 47 16.73 2.56 27.54
CA GLY A 47 16.90 1.20 27.02
C GLY A 47 15.71 0.73 26.18
N GLU A 48 15.40 -0.57 26.24
CA GLU A 48 14.35 -1.19 25.42
C GLU A 48 12.95 -0.91 25.96
N ASN A 49 12.11 -0.34 25.11
CA ASN A 49 10.70 -0.09 25.38
C ASN A 49 9.81 -1.01 24.54
N LEU A 50 8.65 -1.36 25.10
CA LEU A 50 7.60 -2.15 24.44
C LEU A 50 6.25 -1.47 24.70
N CYS A 51 5.43 -1.31 23.67
CA CYS A 51 4.07 -0.81 23.80
C CYS A 51 3.10 -1.59 22.91
N TYR A 52 1.87 -1.79 23.39
CA TYR A 52 0.81 -2.50 22.67
C TYR A 52 -0.26 -1.53 22.18
N PHE A 53 -0.66 -1.72 20.93
CA PHE A 53 -1.69 -0.95 20.26
C PHE A 53 -2.70 -1.85 19.56
N ARG A 54 -3.87 -1.27 19.25
CA ARG A 54 -4.94 -1.98 18.55
C ARG A 54 -4.68 -2.04 17.04
N ARG A 55 -4.17 -0.96 16.45
CA ARG A 55 -3.98 -0.83 14.99
C ARG A 55 -2.53 -0.54 14.66
N LYS A 56 -2.08 -1.04 13.50
CA LYS A 56 -0.74 -0.75 12.95
C LYS A 56 -0.49 0.76 12.78
N GLU A 57 -1.51 1.50 12.38
CA GLU A 57 -1.45 2.96 12.19
C GLU A 57 -0.99 3.70 13.45
N GLN A 58 -1.46 3.29 14.63
CA GLN A 58 -1.05 3.86 15.91
C GLN A 58 0.45 3.65 16.14
N CYS A 59 0.96 2.45 15.86
CA CYS A 59 2.39 2.16 15.95
C CYS A 59 3.22 3.03 14.98
N ILE A 60 2.74 3.25 13.75
CA ILE A 60 3.43 4.10 12.76
C ILE A 60 3.44 5.56 13.20
N CYS A 61 2.35 6.05 13.81
CA CYS A 61 2.28 7.39 14.37
C CYS A 61 3.34 7.60 15.47
N VAL A 62 3.44 6.65 16.41
CA VAL A 62 4.51 6.64 17.43
C VAL A 62 5.88 6.58 16.77
N GLY A 63 6.07 5.72 15.77
CA GLY A 63 7.32 5.63 15.02
C GLY A 63 7.74 6.96 14.37
N LYS A 64 6.78 7.76 13.86
CA LYS A 64 7.06 9.09 13.31
C LYS A 64 7.52 10.07 14.40
N LYS A 65 6.90 10.05 15.59
CA LYS A 65 7.33 10.86 16.75
C LYS A 65 8.72 10.43 17.25
N LEU A 66 8.99 9.12 17.29
CA LEU A 66 10.31 8.58 17.63
C LEU A 66 11.41 9.05 16.66
N ARG A 67 11.11 9.09 15.36
CA ARG A 67 12.05 9.66 14.35
C ARG A 67 12.31 11.15 14.58
N GLN A 68 11.32 11.93 15.02
CA GLN A 68 11.54 13.34 15.39
C GLN A 68 12.52 13.47 16.57
N MET A 69 12.52 12.49 17.47
CA MET A 69 13.47 12.37 18.59
C MET A 69 14.80 11.69 18.20
N LYS A 70 15.06 11.48 16.90
CA LYS A 70 16.25 10.79 16.36
C LYS A 70 16.38 9.31 16.79
N ILE A 71 15.25 8.64 17.03
CA ILE A 71 15.17 7.21 17.35
C ILE A 71 14.63 6.46 16.12
N ASP A 72 15.52 5.81 15.38
CA ASP A 72 15.20 5.13 14.11
C ASP A 72 15.10 3.60 14.23
N ASN A 73 15.31 3.04 15.43
CA ASN A 73 15.44 1.60 15.66
C ASN A 73 14.12 0.90 16.04
N TYR A 74 12.96 1.48 15.70
CA TYR A 74 11.68 0.92 16.07
C TYR A 74 11.27 -0.26 15.18
N LYS A 75 10.65 -1.26 15.78
CA LYS A 75 10.16 -2.49 15.14
C LYS A 75 8.69 -2.69 15.48
N ILE A 76 7.88 -3.08 14.49
CA ILE A 76 6.44 -3.33 14.66
C ILE A 76 6.14 -4.79 14.38
N TYR A 77 5.39 -5.39 15.29
CA TYR A 77 4.93 -6.76 15.25
C TYR A 77 3.40 -6.80 15.22
N ARG A 78 2.86 -7.80 14.54
CA ARG A 78 1.46 -8.19 14.59
C ARG A 78 1.35 -9.48 15.37
N ILE A 79 0.46 -9.51 16.33
CA ILE A 79 0.16 -10.67 17.16
C ILE A 79 -1.24 -11.12 16.77
N ALA A 80 -1.32 -12.29 16.11
CA ALA A 80 -2.58 -12.89 15.73
C ALA A 80 -3.36 -13.37 16.96
N LYS A 81 -4.62 -13.76 16.76
CA LYS A 81 -5.45 -14.34 17.85
C LYS A 81 -4.80 -15.59 18.43
N ASP A 82 -4.18 -16.38 17.55
CA ASP A 82 -3.54 -17.65 17.86
C ASP A 82 -2.18 -17.48 18.56
N GLY A 83 -1.79 -16.23 18.86
CA GLY A 83 -0.50 -15.91 19.49
C GLY A 83 0.68 -15.87 18.52
N VAL A 84 0.48 -16.20 17.24
CA VAL A 84 1.52 -16.11 16.21
C VAL A 84 1.97 -14.65 16.05
N VAL A 85 3.26 -14.42 16.24
CA VAL A 85 3.89 -13.11 16.11
C VAL A 85 4.50 -12.99 14.71
N THR A 86 3.98 -12.07 13.91
CA THR A 86 4.53 -11.73 12.59
C THR A 86 5.26 -10.40 12.67
N PHE A 87 6.52 -10.38 12.27
CA PHE A 87 7.27 -9.14 12.11
C PHE A 87 6.77 -8.37 10.89
N MET A 88 6.34 -7.13 11.06
CA MET A 88 5.72 -6.34 9.99
C MET A 88 6.58 -5.18 9.48
N HIS A 89 7.33 -4.52 10.36
CA HIS A 89 8.03 -3.28 9.99
C HIS A 89 9.31 -3.08 10.80
N PRO A 90 10.42 -2.70 10.15
CA PRO A 90 10.65 -2.68 8.70
C PRO A 90 10.78 -4.11 8.16
N ALA A 91 9.93 -4.53 7.20
CA ALA A 91 9.89 -5.92 6.73
C ALA A 91 11.24 -6.43 6.20
N ASP A 92 11.96 -5.57 5.46
CA ASP A 92 13.25 -5.90 4.86
C ASP A 92 14.45 -5.45 5.73
N GLY A 93 14.21 -5.02 6.97
CA GLY A 93 15.21 -4.35 7.82
C GLY A 93 15.58 -2.92 7.39
N VAL A 94 15.36 -2.56 6.12
CA VAL A 94 15.47 -1.21 5.58
C VAL A 94 14.11 -0.53 5.58
N PHE A 95 14.05 0.73 5.99
CA PHE A 95 12.81 1.49 5.96
C PHE A 95 12.21 1.58 4.54
N PRO A 96 10.87 1.60 4.40
CA PRO A 96 10.22 1.69 3.09
C PRO A 96 10.65 2.92 2.27
N ASP A 97 10.97 4.02 2.94
CA ASP A 97 11.39 5.29 2.31
C ASP A 97 12.70 5.15 1.51
N LYS A 98 13.57 4.21 1.88
CA LYS A 98 14.86 3.98 1.22
C LYS A 98 14.74 2.83 0.21
N VAL A 99 15.19 3.06 -1.02
CA VAL A 99 15.17 2.06 -2.11
C VAL A 99 16.06 0.87 -1.75
N ASN A 100 15.59 -0.34 -2.05
CA ASN A 100 16.33 -1.59 -1.88
C ASN A 100 16.23 -2.44 -3.16
N LYS A 101 17.35 -3.04 -3.61
CA LYS A 101 17.45 -3.73 -4.92
C LYS A 101 16.60 -5.00 -5.03
N GLY A 102 16.19 -5.59 -3.89
CA GLY A 102 15.33 -6.78 -3.87
C GLY A 102 13.82 -6.51 -3.94
N ARG A 103 13.39 -5.24 -4.00
CA ARG A 103 11.96 -4.90 -4.04
C ARG A 103 11.41 -4.97 -5.46
N ILE A 104 10.31 -5.69 -5.62
CA ILE A 104 9.59 -5.80 -6.89
C ILE A 104 8.46 -4.75 -6.89
N GLN A 105 8.23 -4.13 -8.04
CA GLN A 105 7.09 -3.26 -8.23
C GLN A 105 5.80 -4.09 -8.22
N VAL A 106 4.99 -3.91 -7.18
CA VAL A 106 3.66 -4.52 -7.06
C VAL A 106 2.60 -3.48 -7.43
N ASN A 107 1.59 -3.87 -8.21
CA ASN A 107 0.50 -3.00 -8.69
C ASN A 107 0.96 -1.79 -9.52
N GLY A 108 2.12 -1.89 -10.16
CA GLY A 108 2.59 -0.90 -11.13
C GLY A 108 1.81 -0.94 -12.44
N ARG A 109 1.38 0.21 -12.94
CA ARG A 109 0.75 0.33 -14.26
C ARG A 109 1.74 1.00 -15.23
N PRO A 110 2.01 0.41 -16.42
CA PRO A 110 2.98 0.93 -17.39
C PRO A 110 2.38 2.05 -18.27
N PHE A 111 1.50 2.89 -17.73
CA PHE A 111 0.85 3.98 -18.45
C PHE A 111 0.43 5.10 -17.49
N THR A 112 0.12 6.29 -18.02
CA THR A 112 -0.21 7.47 -17.22
C THR A 112 -1.64 7.39 -16.65
N ILE A 113 -1.94 8.16 -15.59
CA ILE A 113 -3.28 8.16 -14.98
C ILE A 113 -4.38 8.63 -15.94
N GLY A 114 -4.07 9.56 -16.86
CA GLY A 114 -4.98 10.05 -17.89
C GLY A 114 -5.23 9.03 -19.01
N GLN A 115 -4.47 7.94 -19.04
CA GLN A 115 -4.62 6.85 -19.98
C GLN A 115 -5.48 5.71 -19.41
N ASN A 116 -6.24 5.90 -18.33
CA ASN A 116 -7.22 4.90 -17.92
C ASN A 116 -8.38 4.84 -18.93
N VAL A 117 -8.88 3.62 -19.22
CA VAL A 117 -10.01 3.43 -20.13
C VAL A 117 -11.31 3.95 -19.52
N CYS A 118 -12.24 4.38 -20.37
CA CYS A 118 -13.55 4.81 -19.91
C CYS A 118 -14.34 3.61 -19.35
N GLN A 119 -15.16 3.84 -18.32
CA GLN A 119 -15.99 2.80 -17.70
C GLN A 119 -16.94 2.11 -18.70
N ALA A 120 -17.43 2.86 -19.70
CA ALA A 120 -18.30 2.35 -20.74
C ALA A 120 -17.62 1.30 -21.64
N GLU A 121 -16.31 1.43 -21.86
CA GLU A 121 -15.56 0.50 -22.73
C GLU A 121 -15.36 -0.88 -22.07
N LEU A 122 -15.40 -0.92 -20.74
CA LEU A 122 -15.31 -2.13 -19.91
C LEU A 122 -16.69 -2.71 -19.57
N LYS A 123 -17.77 -2.23 -20.19
CA LYS A 123 -19.11 -2.79 -20.00
C LYS A 123 -19.12 -4.27 -20.39
N TYR A 124 -19.83 -5.08 -19.60
CA TYR A 124 -19.91 -6.54 -19.73
C TYR A 124 -18.59 -7.30 -19.52
N THR A 125 -17.59 -6.68 -18.89
CA THR A 125 -16.36 -7.35 -18.44
C THR A 125 -16.34 -7.49 -16.92
N LYS A 126 -15.43 -8.32 -16.40
CA LYS A 126 -15.15 -8.44 -14.95
C LYS A 126 -14.83 -7.10 -14.28
N TYR A 127 -14.30 -6.14 -15.06
CA TYR A 127 -13.83 -4.84 -14.57
C TYR A 127 -14.85 -3.71 -14.78
N HIS A 128 -16.12 -4.05 -15.06
CA HIS A 128 -17.19 -3.06 -15.11
C HIS A 128 -17.28 -2.30 -13.77
N MET A 129 -17.31 -0.97 -13.82
CA MET A 129 -17.21 -0.05 -12.65
C MET A 129 -15.89 -0.12 -11.86
N LYS A 130 -14.93 -0.97 -12.27
CA LYS A 130 -13.66 -1.24 -11.59
C LYS A 130 -12.47 -1.10 -12.55
N VAL A 131 -12.43 0.00 -13.29
CA VAL A 131 -11.39 0.31 -14.30
C VAL A 131 -9.96 0.23 -13.72
N TYR A 132 -9.81 0.65 -12.47
CA TYR A 132 -8.53 0.67 -11.75
C TYR A 132 -8.11 -0.69 -11.20
N GLU A 133 -8.94 -1.73 -11.34
CA GLU A 133 -8.57 -3.11 -11.04
C GLU A 133 -8.24 -3.88 -12.33
N ALA A 134 -8.52 -3.32 -13.51
CA ALA A 134 -8.21 -3.96 -14.77
C ALA A 134 -6.70 -4.10 -14.94
N ASP A 135 -6.26 -5.31 -15.29
CA ASP A 135 -4.86 -5.58 -15.59
C ASP A 135 -4.36 -4.69 -16.73
N PRO A 136 -3.05 -4.37 -16.76
CA PRO A 136 -2.48 -3.55 -17.83
C PRO A 136 -2.78 -4.10 -19.22
N LEU A 137 -2.74 -5.43 -19.36
CA LEU A 137 -3.02 -6.13 -20.60
C LEU A 137 -4.48 -5.93 -21.05
N THR A 138 -5.44 -6.11 -20.15
CA THR A 138 -6.87 -5.87 -20.41
C THR A 138 -7.12 -4.43 -20.83
N THR A 139 -6.46 -3.49 -20.17
CA THR A 139 -6.57 -2.06 -20.49
C THR A 139 -6.01 -1.75 -21.88
N LEU A 140 -4.89 -2.37 -22.26
CA LEU A 140 -4.28 -2.22 -23.58
C LEU A 140 -5.15 -2.83 -24.69
N PHE A 141 -5.73 -4.02 -24.47
CA PHE A 141 -6.63 -4.66 -25.44
C PHE A 141 -7.89 -3.83 -25.70
N VAL A 142 -8.51 -3.29 -24.65
CA VAL A 142 -9.71 -2.45 -24.79
C VAL A 142 -9.40 -1.19 -25.59
N LYS A 143 -8.25 -0.56 -25.36
CA LYS A 143 -7.80 0.58 -26.17
C LYS A 143 -7.49 0.22 -27.60
N ALA A 144 -6.80 -0.90 -27.83
CA ALA A 144 -6.49 -1.36 -29.19
C ALA A 144 -7.79 -1.58 -29.97
N ARG A 145 -8.79 -2.19 -29.34
CA ARG A 145 -10.14 -2.33 -29.89
C ARG A 145 -10.79 -0.98 -30.21
N VAL A 146 -10.78 -0.03 -29.27
CA VAL A 146 -11.40 1.29 -29.48
C VAL A 146 -10.71 2.06 -30.62
N ARG A 147 -9.38 2.01 -30.69
CA ARG A 147 -8.61 2.62 -31.78
C ARG A 147 -8.90 1.97 -33.13
N ALA A 148 -8.97 0.64 -33.17
CA ALA A 148 -9.32 -0.08 -34.40
C ALA A 148 -10.71 0.31 -34.91
N PHE A 149 -11.69 0.56 -34.03
CA PHE A 149 -13.01 1.05 -34.44
C PHE A 149 -13.03 2.50 -34.92
N GLN A 150 -12.04 3.31 -34.53
CA GLN A 150 -11.90 4.71 -34.97
C GLN A 150 -11.11 4.84 -36.28
N ASP A 151 -10.35 3.81 -36.66
CA ASP A 151 -9.57 3.78 -37.89
C ASP A 151 -10.47 3.46 -39.09
N ILE A 152 -11.08 4.51 -39.67
CA ILE A 152 -12.01 4.41 -40.80
C ILE A 152 -11.26 4.03 -42.10
N GLU A 153 -10.00 4.44 -42.24
CA GLU A 153 -9.22 4.24 -43.46
C GLU A 153 -8.84 2.76 -43.66
N ASN A 154 -8.51 2.05 -42.57
CA ASN A 154 -8.10 0.65 -42.63
C ASN A 154 -9.21 -0.36 -42.26
N LEU A 155 -10.43 0.11 -41.97
CA LEU A 155 -11.53 -0.76 -41.53
C LEU A 155 -11.98 -1.73 -42.64
N PHE A 156 -11.92 -1.27 -43.90
CA PHE A 156 -12.33 -2.03 -45.09
C PHE A 156 -11.54 -1.59 -46.34
N PRO A 157 -10.23 -1.86 -46.46
CA PRO A 157 -9.57 -1.71 -47.75
C PRO A 157 -10.16 -2.76 -48.70
N LEU A 158 -11.14 -2.37 -49.52
CA LEU A 158 -11.50 -3.15 -50.70
C LEU A 158 -10.23 -3.24 -51.56
N PRO A 159 -9.84 -4.42 -52.05
CA PRO A 159 -8.80 -4.49 -53.07
C PRO A 159 -9.27 -3.64 -54.25
N ASN A 160 -8.55 -2.55 -54.53
CA ASN A 160 -8.81 -1.75 -55.71
C ASN A 160 -8.66 -2.68 -56.92
N LEU A 161 -9.77 -3.00 -57.59
CA LEU A 161 -9.77 -3.72 -58.86
C LEU A 161 -9.01 -2.85 -59.87
N THR A 162 -7.75 -3.18 -60.08
CA THR A 162 -7.00 -2.72 -61.23
C THR A 162 -7.58 -3.47 -62.43
N PHE A 163 -8.50 -2.84 -63.14
CA PHE A 163 -8.90 -3.30 -64.46
C PHE A 163 -7.70 -3.09 -65.39
N ASP A 164 -6.94 -4.16 -65.63
CA ASP A 164 -5.88 -4.15 -66.64
C ASP A 164 -6.55 -3.98 -68.00
N SER A 165 -6.46 -2.77 -68.56
CA SER A 165 -7.11 -2.39 -69.83
C SER A 165 -6.38 -2.95 -71.07
N LYS A 166 -5.72 -4.10 -70.93
CA LYS A 166 -5.05 -4.79 -72.04
C LYS A 166 -5.69 -6.15 -72.30
N SER A 167 -6.89 -6.12 -72.86
CA SER A 167 -7.46 -7.25 -73.60
C SER A 167 -8.39 -6.76 -74.72
N VAL A 168 -7.80 -6.14 -75.75
CA VAL A 168 -8.23 -6.22 -77.16
C VAL A 168 -6.99 -6.10 -78.02
#